data_AF-A0A817B7D7-F1
#
_entry.id   AF-A0A817B7D7-F1
#
_cell.length_a   1.000
_cell.length_b   1.000
_cell.length_c   1.000
_cell.angle_alpha   90.00
_cell.angle_beta   90.00
_cell.angle_gamma   90.00
#
_symmetry.space_group_name_H-M   'P 1'
#
loop_
_entity.id
_entity.type
_entity.pdbx_description
1 polymer ?
#
loop_
_entity_poly.entity_id
_entity_poly.type
_entity_poly.pdbx_seq_one_letter_code
_entity_poly.pdbx_strand_id
1 'polypeptide(L)'
;MIDAEGTLAQGFIGQNRRSQYEKELERGRIYTLTTFYASNSKVMYHVADQRLVICISHDSALSKDEEDVESILTERFRVHSFSDFEANCDLRGDLHDVVGHLKLVDGQALHQRPVLCTNDGSVSRKVTVHLQLKDGPVVNVYLWDEAMKVSA
;
A
#
# COMPACT_ATOMS: atom_id res chain seq x y z
N MET A 1 -3.86 8.12 3.55
CA MET A 1 -4.73 9.23 3.11
C MET A 1 -3.82 10.34 2.62
N ILE A 2 -4.20 11.01 1.54
CA ILE A 2 -3.42 12.11 0.96
C ILE A 2 -4.33 13.33 0.95
N ASP A 3 -3.83 14.47 1.42
CA ASP A 3 -4.55 15.74 1.36
C ASP A 3 -4.17 16.56 0.11
N ALA A 4 -4.79 17.73 -0.04
CA ALA A 4 -4.55 18.64 -1.15
C ALA A 4 -3.13 19.25 -1.16
N GLU A 5 -2.39 19.18 -0.05
CA GLU A 5 -0.99 19.60 0.03
C GLU A 5 -0.04 18.46 -0.38
N GLY A 6 -0.57 17.27 -0.66
CA GLY A 6 0.19 16.06 -0.97
C GLY A 6 0.79 15.40 0.27
N THR A 7 0.31 15.75 1.47
CA THR A 7 0.76 15.17 2.73
C THR A 7 0.15 13.79 2.91
N LEU A 8 1.00 12.80 3.15
CA LEU A 8 0.57 11.44 3.42
C LEU A 8 0.39 11.24 4.92
N ALA A 9 -0.80 10.80 5.32
CA ALA A 9 -1.14 10.45 6.69
C ALA A 9 -1.67 9.02 6.78
N GLN A 10 -1.26 8.30 7.82
CA GLN A 10 -1.84 7.00 8.15
C GLN A 10 -3.13 7.22 8.95
N GLY A 11 -4.17 6.45 8.61
CA GLY A 11 -5.44 6.43 9.33
C GLY A 11 -5.68 5.07 9.98
N PHE A 12 -6.44 5.03 11.07
CA PHE A 12 -6.88 3.80 11.72
C PHE A 12 -8.37 3.87 12.10
N ILE A 13 -9.10 2.79 11.81
CA ILE A 13 -10.47 2.54 12.23
C ILE A 13 -10.47 1.37 13.21
N GLY A 14 -11.08 1.56 14.38
CA GLY A 14 -11.25 0.50 15.37
C GLY A 14 -12.03 -0.69 14.82
N GLN A 15 -11.66 -1.90 15.23
CA GLN A 15 -12.25 -3.15 14.70
C GLN A 15 -13.78 -3.20 14.84
N ASN A 16 -14.33 -2.64 15.92
CA ASN A 16 -15.77 -2.54 16.18
C ASN A 16 -16.54 -1.71 15.14
N ARG A 17 -15.85 -0.88 14.35
CA ARG A 17 -16.43 -0.04 13.29
C ARG A 17 -16.03 -0.47 11.88
N ARG A 18 -15.21 -1.52 11.74
CA ARG A 18 -14.71 -1.99 10.44
C ARG A 18 -15.85 -2.17 9.42
N SER A 19 -16.90 -2.90 9.78
CA SER A 19 -17.98 -3.26 8.85
C SER A 19 -18.79 -2.06 8.32
N GLN A 20 -18.79 -0.93 9.03
CA GLN A 20 -19.40 0.31 8.57
C GLN A 20 -18.51 0.94 7.49
N TYR A 21 -17.27 1.25 7.87
CA TYR A 21 -16.35 1.97 6.99
C TYR A 21 -15.85 1.13 5.81
N GLU A 22 -15.79 -0.19 5.91
CA GLU A 22 -15.43 -1.10 4.81
C GLU A 22 -16.42 -1.03 3.64
N LYS A 23 -17.67 -0.59 3.89
CA LYS A 23 -18.67 -0.35 2.83
C LYS A 23 -18.62 1.06 2.25
N GLU A 24 -18.15 2.03 3.04
CA GLU A 24 -18.15 3.46 2.68
C GLU A 24 -16.84 3.91 2.04
N LEU A 25 -15.71 3.31 2.44
CA LEU A 25 -14.37 3.66 1.97
C LEU A 25 -13.98 2.85 0.73
N GLU A 26 -13.72 3.58 -0.35
CA GLU A 26 -13.20 3.07 -1.61
C GLU A 26 -11.83 3.68 -1.88
N ARG A 27 -10.88 2.86 -2.36
CA ARG A 27 -9.56 3.34 -2.78
C ARG A 27 -9.72 4.31 -3.96
N GLY A 28 -8.96 5.41 -3.93
CA GLY A 28 -8.94 6.40 -5.01
C GLY A 28 -10.14 7.36 -5.00
N ARG A 29 -10.97 7.35 -3.94
CA ARG A 29 -12.06 8.32 -3.74
C ARG A 29 -11.67 9.39 -2.74
N ILE A 30 -12.29 10.55 -2.89
CA ILE A 30 -12.09 11.72 -2.03
C ILE A 30 -13.22 11.77 -0.99
N TYR A 31 -12.84 12.13 0.23
CA TYR A 31 -13.75 12.22 1.35
C TYR A 31 -13.42 13.43 2.19
N THR A 32 -14.47 14.06 2.72
CA THR A 32 -14.37 15.00 3.82
C THR A 32 -14.47 14.24 5.15
N LEU A 33 -13.43 14.33 5.97
CA LEU A 33 -13.37 13.77 7.33
C LEU A 33 -13.36 14.90 8.35
N THR A 34 -14.33 14.89 9.26
CA THR A 34 -14.43 15.85 10.37
C THR A 34 -14.39 15.14 11.72
N THR A 35 -14.02 15.89 12.76
CA THR A 35 -14.01 15.41 14.16
C THR A 35 -13.19 14.13 14.34
N PHE A 36 -11.90 14.21 14.00
CA PHE A 36 -10.95 13.12 14.18
C PHE A 36 -9.93 13.46 15.27
N TYR A 37 -9.30 12.43 15.80
CA TYR A 37 -8.21 12.57 16.77
C TYR A 37 -6.89 12.18 16.11
N ALA A 38 -5.79 12.72 16.61
CA ALA A 38 -4.45 12.29 16.22
C ALA A 38 -3.75 11.63 17.41
N SER A 39 -3.00 10.57 17.16
CA SER A 39 -2.16 9.92 18.16
C SER A 39 -0.79 9.62 17.58
N ASN A 40 0.21 9.39 18.43
CA ASN A 40 1.54 9.02 17.94
C ASN A 40 1.50 7.69 17.18
N SER A 41 2.10 7.66 16.00
CA SER A 41 2.34 6.42 15.25
C SER A 41 3.22 5.48 16.06
N LYS A 42 2.97 4.17 15.96
CA LYS A 42 3.93 3.18 16.43
C LYS A 42 5.25 3.37 15.69
N VAL A 43 6.37 3.18 16.37
CA VAL A 43 7.73 3.32 15.82
C VAL A 43 8.12 2.23 14.80
N MET A 44 7.14 1.47 14.31
CA MET A 44 7.39 0.34 13.42
C MET A 44 6.45 0.35 12.22
N TYR A 45 6.99 -0.03 11.06
CA TYR A 45 6.25 -0.20 9.80
C TYR A 45 5.57 1.09 9.35
N HIS A 46 6.32 2.19 9.33
CA HIS A 46 5.79 3.48 8.91
C HIS A 46 5.51 3.50 7.41
N VAL A 47 4.32 3.95 7.05
CA VAL A 47 3.88 4.13 5.66
C VAL A 47 3.78 5.61 5.27
N ALA A 48 4.06 6.51 6.21
CA ALA A 48 3.90 7.94 6.07
C ALA A 48 5.02 8.68 6.82
N ASP A 49 5.42 9.85 6.30
CA ASP A 49 6.44 10.69 6.95
C ASP A 49 5.92 11.29 8.27
N GLN A 50 4.60 11.44 8.40
CA GLN A 50 3.98 11.95 9.61
C GLN A 50 4.08 10.94 10.76
N ARG A 51 4.51 11.44 11.93
CA ARG A 51 4.59 10.68 13.19
C ARG A 51 3.26 10.58 13.93
N LEU A 52 2.18 11.04 13.30
CA LEU A 52 0.83 10.99 13.83
C LEU A 52 -0.02 10.06 12.96
N VAL A 53 -0.90 9.31 13.61
CA VAL A 53 -1.94 8.51 12.98
C VAL A 53 -3.28 9.16 13.28
N ILE A 54 -4.07 9.36 12.23
CA ILE A 54 -5.44 9.85 12.35
C ILE A 54 -6.34 8.71 12.82
N CYS A 55 -7.05 8.93 13.91
CA CYS A 55 -7.99 7.98 14.50
C CYS A 55 -9.42 8.37 14.11
N ILE A 56 -10.06 7.51 13.32
CA ILE A 56 -11.47 7.64 12.97
C ILE A 56 -12.30 7.01 14.10
N SER A 57 -13.02 7.87 14.82
CA SER A 57 -13.70 7.56 16.07
C SER A 57 -15.22 7.38 15.88
N HIS A 58 -15.97 7.37 16.98
CA HIS A 58 -17.43 7.40 16.95
C HIS A 58 -17.99 8.81 16.74
N ASP A 59 -17.21 9.84 17.07
CA ASP A 59 -17.56 11.24 16.86
C ASP A 59 -17.21 11.73 15.45
N SER A 60 -16.43 10.93 14.72
CA SER A 60 -15.97 11.28 13.38
C SER A 60 -17.10 11.17 12.37
N ALA A 61 -17.21 12.17 11.51
CA ALA A 61 -18.10 12.14 10.35
C ALA A 61 -17.28 12.09 9.07
N LEU A 62 -17.64 11.16 8.19
CA LEU A 62 -17.00 10.93 6.90
C LEU A 62 -18.07 11.03 5.81
N SER A 63 -17.83 11.86 4.79
CA SER A 63 -18.70 11.98 3.62
C SER A 63 -17.89 11.87 2.35
N LYS A 64 -18.37 11.08 1.40
CA LYS A 64 -17.77 10.95 0.07
C LYS A 64 -18.04 12.22 -0.72
N ASP A 65 -17.02 12.78 -1.33
CA ASP A 65 -17.17 13.89 -2.26
C ASP A 65 -17.48 13.33 -3.66
N GLU A 66 -18.48 13.91 -4.34
CA GLU A 66 -18.94 13.43 -5.66
C GLU A 66 -18.03 13.90 -6.79
N GLU A 67 -17.34 15.02 -6.61
CA GLU A 67 -16.42 15.61 -7.58
C GLU A 67 -14.99 15.18 -7.28
N ASP A 68 -14.28 14.75 -8.32
CA ASP A 68 -12.83 14.56 -8.22
C ASP A 68 -12.16 15.93 -8.14
N VAL A 69 -11.42 16.16 -7.06
CA VAL A 69 -10.62 17.37 -6.89
C VAL A 69 -9.25 17.11 -7.51
N GLU A 70 -8.98 17.71 -8.67
CA GLU A 70 -7.71 17.54 -9.42
C GLU A 70 -6.45 17.83 -8.59
N SER A 71 -6.56 18.61 -7.52
CA SER A 71 -5.43 18.95 -6.65
C SER A 71 -5.03 17.84 -5.67
N ILE A 72 -5.88 16.85 -5.42
CA ILE A 72 -5.56 15.75 -4.49
C ILE A 72 -4.97 14.59 -5.28
N LEU A 73 -3.74 14.20 -4.94
CA LEU A 73 -3.07 13.07 -5.58
C LEU A 73 -3.80 11.76 -5.25
N THR A 74 -4.06 10.93 -6.26
CA THR A 74 -4.63 9.59 -6.07
C THR A 74 -3.66 8.66 -5.33
N GLU A 75 -2.36 8.77 -5.64
CA GLU A 75 -1.30 7.93 -5.09
C GLU A 75 -0.04 8.76 -4.83
N ARG A 76 0.75 8.32 -3.84
CA ARG A 76 2.06 8.89 -3.52
C ARG A 76 2.99 7.75 -3.17
N PHE A 77 4.10 7.66 -3.90
CA PHE A 77 5.12 6.63 -3.70
C PHE A 77 6.34 7.20 -2.97
N ARG A 78 6.87 6.44 -2.01
CA ARG A 78 8.12 6.69 -1.28
C ARG A 78 9.15 5.68 -1.78
N VAL A 79 9.63 5.91 -2.99
CA VAL A 79 10.62 5.04 -3.63
C VAL A 79 12.00 5.31 -3.05
N HIS A 80 12.62 4.27 -2.50
CA HIS A 80 13.96 4.32 -1.93
C HIS A 80 14.96 3.54 -2.79
N SER A 81 16.25 3.84 -2.64
CA SER A 81 17.30 3.06 -3.31
C SER A 81 17.48 1.68 -2.66
N PHE A 82 18.12 0.75 -3.37
CA PHE A 82 18.47 -0.54 -2.77
C PHE A 82 19.41 -0.38 -1.58
N SER A 83 20.36 0.57 -1.64
CA SER A 83 21.27 0.86 -0.53
C SER A 83 20.53 1.37 0.70
N ASP A 84 19.49 2.20 0.53
CA ASP A 84 18.64 2.62 1.64
C ASP A 84 17.88 1.43 2.25
N PHE A 85 17.34 0.55 1.40
CA PHE A 85 16.68 -0.67 1.88
C PHE A 85 17.64 -1.58 2.65
N GLU A 86 18.84 -1.82 2.13
CA GLU A 86 19.86 -2.66 2.76
C GLU A 86 20.31 -2.09 4.11
N ALA A 87 20.48 -0.77 4.20
CA ALA A 87 20.86 -0.12 5.45
C ALA A 87 19.75 -0.16 6.52
N ASN A 88 18.49 -0.25 6.11
CA ASN A 88 17.33 -0.20 7.00
C ASN A 88 16.63 -1.55 7.19
N CYS A 89 17.12 -2.62 6.55
CA CYS A 89 16.53 -3.95 6.70
C CYS A 89 16.59 -4.38 8.18
N ASP A 90 15.55 -5.09 8.63
CA ASP A 90 15.38 -5.57 10.01
C ASP A 90 15.26 -4.49 11.12
N LEU A 91 15.41 -3.19 10.81
CA LEU A 91 15.23 -2.10 11.79
C LEU A 91 13.75 -1.84 12.13
N ARG A 92 12.83 -2.57 11.51
CA ARG A 92 11.37 -2.43 11.67
C ARG A 92 10.86 -1.00 11.40
N GLY A 93 11.64 -0.16 10.71
CA GLY A 93 11.30 1.23 10.41
C GLY A 93 10.28 1.37 9.29
N ASP A 94 10.64 2.13 8.26
CA ASP A 94 9.75 2.47 7.16
C ASP A 94 9.46 1.27 6.24
N LEU A 95 8.21 1.15 5.78
CA LEU A 95 7.87 0.29 4.66
C LEU A 95 8.24 1.01 3.36
N HIS A 96 8.88 0.28 2.46
CA HIS A 96 9.48 0.83 1.24
C HIS A 96 8.57 0.56 0.05
N ASP A 97 8.36 1.58 -0.79
CA ASP A 97 7.83 1.37 -2.13
C ASP A 97 8.97 1.02 -3.08
N VAL A 98 8.73 0.04 -3.95
CA VAL A 98 9.75 -0.44 -4.91
C VAL A 98 9.25 -0.30 -6.33
N VAL A 99 10.15 0.14 -7.21
CA VAL A 99 9.91 0.22 -8.65
C VAL A 99 11.08 -0.45 -9.35
N GLY A 100 10.79 -1.28 -10.35
CA GLY A 100 11.81 -1.95 -11.13
C GLY A 100 11.25 -2.65 -12.35
N HIS A 101 12.16 -3.18 -13.17
CA HIS A 101 11.79 -3.94 -14.36
C HIS A 101 11.47 -5.39 -13.97
N LEU A 102 10.24 -5.82 -14.24
CA LEU A 102 9.82 -7.21 -14.06
C LEU A 102 10.63 -8.12 -15.00
N LYS A 103 11.37 -9.07 -14.44
CA LYS A 103 12.22 -10.01 -15.20
C LYS A 103 11.57 -11.38 -15.32
N LEU A 104 11.18 -11.96 -14.18
CA LEU A 104 10.59 -13.30 -14.11
C LEU A 104 9.35 -13.29 -13.20
N VAL A 105 8.40 -14.17 -13.51
CA VAL A 105 7.27 -14.54 -12.66
C VAL A 105 7.31 -16.05 -12.48
N ASP A 106 7.43 -16.52 -11.24
CA ASP A 106 7.63 -17.93 -10.88
C ASP A 106 8.76 -18.61 -11.69
N GLY A 107 9.85 -17.88 -11.87
CA GLY A 107 11.03 -18.33 -12.62
C GLY A 107 10.87 -18.30 -14.15
N GLN A 108 9.70 -17.93 -14.68
CA GLN A 108 9.44 -17.84 -16.12
C GLN A 108 9.62 -16.41 -16.64
N ALA A 109 10.22 -16.27 -17.82
CA ALA A 109 10.39 -14.97 -18.48
C ALA A 109 9.08 -14.47 -19.12
N LEU A 110 8.86 -13.16 -19.08
CA LEU A 110 7.63 -12.50 -19.57
C LEU A 110 7.33 -12.66 -21.06
N HIS A 111 8.29 -13.12 -21.87
CA HIS A 111 8.05 -13.40 -23.29
C HIS A 111 7.06 -14.55 -23.51
N GLN A 112 6.77 -15.32 -22.47
CA GLN A 112 5.68 -16.29 -22.43
C GLN A 112 4.57 -15.69 -21.57
N ARG A 113 3.31 -15.75 -22.05
CA ARG A 113 2.15 -15.32 -21.27
C ARG A 113 2.20 -16.05 -19.92
N PRO A 114 2.47 -15.37 -18.80
CA PRO A 114 2.69 -16.06 -17.53
C PRO A 114 1.40 -16.79 -17.16
N VAL A 115 1.46 -18.12 -17.13
CA VAL A 115 0.36 -18.92 -16.59
C VAL A 115 0.54 -18.85 -15.07
N LEU A 116 -0.17 -17.92 -14.43
CA LEU A 116 -0.32 -17.95 -12.98
C LEU A 116 -1.03 -19.27 -12.66
N CYS A 117 -0.29 -20.24 -12.12
CA CYS A 117 -0.80 -21.58 -11.86
C CYS A 117 -2.17 -21.51 -11.16
N THR A 118 -3.17 -22.14 -11.78
CA THR A 118 -4.51 -22.28 -11.22
C THR A 118 -4.61 -23.64 -10.52
N ASN A 119 -5.00 -23.58 -9.24
CA ASN A 119 -5.55 -24.64 -8.41
C ASN A 119 -4.63 -25.79 -7.95
N ASP A 120 -4.26 -25.71 -6.67
CA ASP A 120 -4.65 -26.78 -5.74
C ASP A 120 -5.40 -26.12 -4.55
N GLY A 121 -6.22 -26.86 -3.81
CA GLY A 121 -7.08 -26.32 -2.75
C GLY A 121 -6.34 -25.83 -1.49
N SER A 122 -5.14 -25.28 -1.62
CA SER A 122 -4.36 -24.71 -0.51
C SER A 122 -4.80 -23.28 -0.17
N VAL A 123 -4.74 -22.97 1.12
CA VAL A 123 -5.32 -21.78 1.78
C VAL A 123 -4.51 -20.50 1.55
N SER A 124 -3.34 -20.56 0.89
CA SER A 124 -2.61 -19.36 0.48
C SER A 124 -1.83 -19.55 -0.82
N ARG A 125 -2.05 -18.64 -1.78
CA ARG A 125 -1.34 -18.63 -3.07
C ARG A 125 -0.13 -17.70 -2.92
N LYS A 126 1.06 -18.17 -3.33
CA LYS A 126 2.30 -17.38 -3.37
C LYS A 126 2.85 -17.32 -4.80
N VAL A 127 3.21 -16.13 -5.27
CA VAL A 127 3.87 -15.90 -6.57
C VAL A 127 5.18 -15.18 -6.29
N THR A 128 6.25 -15.65 -6.92
CA THR A 128 7.57 -15.03 -6.83
C THR A 128 7.84 -14.18 -8.06
N VAL A 129 8.10 -12.90 -7.84
CA VAL A 129 8.40 -11.91 -8.86
C VAL A 129 9.87 -11.52 -8.75
N HIS A 130 10.62 -11.60 -9.84
CA HIS A 130 11.99 -11.10 -9.89
C HIS A 130 11.98 -9.69 -10.46
N LEU A 131 12.32 -8.70 -9.63
CA LEU A 131 12.26 -7.29 -9.94
C LEU A 131 13.67 -6.70 -10.02
N GLN A 132 14.07 -6.23 -11.19
CA GLN A 132 15.33 -5.52 -11.38
C GLN A 132 15.17 -4.06 -10.95
N LEU A 133 15.76 -3.67 -9.82
CA LEU A 133 15.71 -2.30 -9.33
C LEU A 133 16.55 -1.38 -10.21
N LYS A 134 16.21 -0.08 -10.24
CA LYS A 134 16.99 0.93 -10.95
C LYS A 134 18.39 1.00 -10.35
N ASP A 135 19.42 0.83 -11.19
CA ASP A 135 20.84 0.85 -10.80
C ASP A 135 21.21 -0.11 -9.64
N GLY A 136 20.36 -1.11 -9.37
CA GLY A 136 20.48 -2.02 -8.22
C GLY A 136 20.49 -3.50 -8.63
N PRO A 137 20.35 -4.42 -7.66
CA PRO A 137 20.25 -5.85 -7.95
C PRO A 137 18.86 -6.25 -8.45
N VAL A 138 18.75 -7.49 -8.93
CA VAL A 138 17.47 -8.19 -9.03
C VAL A 138 17.08 -8.67 -7.64
N VAL A 139 15.88 -8.32 -7.19
CA VAL A 139 15.32 -8.75 -5.90
C VAL A 139 14.13 -9.69 -6.09
N ASN A 140 13.91 -10.58 -5.12
CA ASN A 140 12.73 -11.44 -5.08
C ASN A 140 11.62 -10.74 -4.30
N VAL A 141 10.49 -10.51 -4.96
CA VAL A 141 9.26 -9.98 -4.37
C VAL A 141 8.25 -11.12 -4.28
N TYR A 142 7.63 -11.30 -3.12
CA TYR A 142 6.63 -12.34 -2.91
C TYR A 142 5.24 -11.73 -2.79
N LEU A 143 4.35 -12.09 -3.72
CA LEU A 143 2.95 -11.69 -3.71
C LEU A 143 2.12 -12.81 -3.08
N TRP A 144 1.10 -12.45 -2.30
CA TRP A 144 0.23 -13.37 -1.58
C TRP A 144 -1.24 -13.08 -1.87
N ASP A 145 -2.05 -14.14 -1.98
CA ASP A 145 -3.53 -14.11 -2.00
C ASP A 145 -4.13 -13.06 -2.98
N GLU A 146 -4.95 -12.15 -2.45
CA GLU A 146 -5.69 -11.12 -3.19
C GLU A 146 -4.79 -10.12 -3.94
N ALA A 147 -3.54 -9.95 -3.50
CA ALA A 147 -2.56 -9.09 -4.19
C ALA A 147 -2.16 -9.62 -5.57
N MET A 148 -2.62 -10.83 -5.94
CA MET A 148 -2.40 -11.42 -7.26
C MET A 148 -3.48 -11.10 -8.29
N LYS A 149 -4.54 -10.37 -7.92
CA LYS A 149 -5.54 -9.88 -8.87
C LYS A 149 -4.96 -8.66 -9.59
N VAL A 150 -4.04 -8.89 -10.52
CA VAL A 150 -3.57 -7.86 -11.44
C VAL A 150 -4.59 -7.79 -12.59
N SER A 151 -5.32 -6.67 -12.71
CA SER A 151 -6.14 -6.38 -13.88
C SER A 151 -5.24 -6.19 -15.09
N ALA A 152 -5.42 -7.06 -16.09
CA ALA A 152 -4.85 -6.90 -17.42
C ALA A 152 -5.64 -5.89 -18.26
#